data_AF-A0A5P9NIZ3-F1
#
_entry.id   AF-A0A5P9NIZ3-F1
#
_cell.length_a   1.000
_cell.length_b   1.000
_cell.length_c   1.000
_cell.angle_alpha   90.00
_cell.angle_beta   90.00
_cell.angle_gamma   90.00
#
_symmetry.space_group_name_H-M   'P 1'
#
loop_
_entity.id
_entity.type
_entity.pdbx_description
1 polymer ?
#
loop_
_entity_poly.entity_id
_entity_poly.type
_entity_poly.pdbx_seq_one_letter_code
_entity_poly.pdbx_strand_id
1 'polypeptide(L)'
;MNNPITVMTDKVMRMIKSMVYMAMRVSHRAGATSDDIARFLSQWNPEGGDFYHQGIVERMLVDLQGDGLVTRQGMRWYPVNAG
;
A
#
# COMPACT_ATOMS: atom_id res chain seq x y z
N MET A 1 -27.02 5.87 -10.51
CA MET A 1 -27.10 6.51 -9.18
C MET A 1 -25.98 5.93 -8.33
N ASN A 2 -24.96 6.73 -8.00
CA ASN A 2 -23.82 6.26 -7.20
C ASN A 2 -24.27 6.03 -5.76
N ASN A 3 -24.03 4.82 -5.24
CA ASN A 3 -24.31 4.49 -3.86
C ASN A 3 -23.31 5.26 -2.95
N PRO A 4 -23.77 6.04 -1.95
CA PRO A 4 -22.87 6.77 -1.04
C PRO A 4 -21.81 5.88 -0.38
N ILE A 5 -22.15 4.61 -0.11
CA ILE A 5 -21.25 3.63 0.48
C ILE A 5 -20.06 3.36 -0.46
N THR A 6 -20.30 3.18 -1.76
CA THR A 6 -19.23 2.89 -2.73
C THR A 6 -18.26 4.06 -2.85
N VAL A 7 -18.78 5.30 -2.83
CA VAL A 7 -17.95 6.51 -2.87
C VAL A 7 -17.04 6.62 -1.64
N MET A 8 -17.53 6.27 -0.45
CA MET A 8 -16.73 6.25 0.77
C MET A 8 -15.67 5.16 0.72
N THR A 9 -16.03 3.95 0.31
CA THR A 9 -15.09 2.83 0.16
C THR A 9 -13.97 3.18 -0.83
N ASP A 10 -14.28 3.79 -1.98
CA ASP A 10 -13.29 4.20 -2.97
C ASP A 10 -12.27 5.19 -2.39
N LYS A 11 -12.73 6.15 -1.59
CA LYS A 11 -11.85 7.12 -0.92
C LYS A 11 -10.91 6.44 0.06
N VAL A 12 -11.43 5.51 0.87
CA VAL A 12 -10.63 4.74 1.82
C VAL A 12 -9.58 3.92 1.07
N MET A 13 -9.97 3.23 -0.01
CA MET A 13 -9.04 2.45 -0.83
C MET A 13 -7.93 3.31 -1.45
N ARG A 14 -8.26 4.51 -1.95
CA ARG A 14 -7.24 5.46 -2.44
C ARG A 14 -6.29 5.91 -1.33
N MET A 15 -6.82 6.17 -0.14
CA MET A 15 -6.01 6.56 1.02
C MET A 15 -5.02 5.45 1.41
N ILE A 16 -5.48 4.19 1.46
CA ILE A 16 -4.61 3.03 1.72
C ILE A 16 -3.51 2.94 0.65
N LYS A 17 -3.88 3.04 -0.64
CA LYS A 17 -2.93 3.02 -1.75
C LYS A 17 -1.83 4.08 -1.58
N SER A 18 -2.21 5.30 -1.22
CA SER A 18 -1.26 6.38 -0.94
C SER A 18 -0.35 6.08 0.26
N MET A 19 -0.88 5.53 1.34
CA MET A 19 -0.09 5.16 2.53
C MET A 19 0.93 4.06 2.21
N VAL A 20 0.53 3.04 1.46
CA VAL A 20 1.42 1.95 1.01
C VAL A 20 2.55 2.50 0.12
N TYR A 21 2.22 3.40 -0.82
CA TYR A 21 3.23 4.04 -1.66
C TYR A 21 4.20 4.91 -0.85
N MET A 22 3.71 5.65 0.13
CA MET A 22 4.56 6.48 1.00
C MET A 22 5.47 5.64 1.89
N ALA A 23 4.97 4.55 2.48
CA ALA A 23 5.79 3.60 3.23
C ALA A 23 6.94 3.04 2.37
N MET A 24 6.62 2.69 1.12
CA MET A 24 7.61 2.25 0.14
C MET A 24 8.68 3.31 -0.15
N ARG A 25 8.27 4.55 -0.42
CA ARG A 25 9.19 5.65 -0.80
C ARG A 25 10.04 6.16 0.36
N VAL A 26 9.52 6.17 1.58
CA VAL A 26 10.20 6.77 2.74
C VAL A 26 11.01 5.74 3.50
N SER A 27 10.45 4.56 3.77
CA SER A 27 11.03 3.59 4.70
C SER A 27 11.64 2.37 4.00
N HIS A 28 11.22 2.05 2.78
CA HIS A 28 11.59 0.81 2.09
C HIS A 28 12.17 1.03 0.68
N ARG A 29 13.04 2.03 0.53
CA ARG A 29 13.69 2.34 -0.76
C ARG A 29 14.52 1.19 -1.34
N ALA A 30 15.12 0.37 -0.47
CA ALA A 30 15.87 -0.83 -0.84
C ALA A 30 14.98 -2.07 -1.07
N GLY A 31 13.66 -1.86 -1.08
CA GLY A 31 12.63 -2.87 -1.27
C GLY A 31 12.23 -3.62 -0.01
N ALA A 32 10.98 -4.09 -0.01
CA ALA A 32 10.35 -4.75 1.12
C ALA A 32 9.30 -5.77 0.66
N THR A 33 8.96 -6.72 1.52
CA THR A 33 7.81 -7.60 1.30
C THR A 33 6.51 -6.90 1.70
N SER A 34 5.36 -7.40 1.24
CA SER A 34 4.05 -6.89 1.68
C SER A 34 3.81 -7.04 3.18
N ASP A 35 4.41 -8.05 3.80
CA ASP A 35 4.36 -8.29 5.25
C ASP A 35 5.19 -7.26 6.02
N ASP A 36 6.39 -6.91 5.53
CA ASP A 36 7.20 -5.84 6.13
C ASP A 36 6.46 -4.49 6.14
N ILE A 37 5.82 -4.16 5.01
CA ILE A 37 5.06 -2.91 4.84
C ILE A 37 3.80 -2.92 5.71
N ALA A 38 3.10 -4.05 5.78
CA ALA A 38 1.95 -4.24 6.67
C ALA A 38 2.33 -3.97 8.12
N ARG A 39 3.39 -4.62 8.62
CA ARG A 39 3.89 -4.39 9.98
C ARG A 39 4.30 -2.94 10.23
N PHE A 40 4.99 -2.32 9.27
CA PHE A 40 5.35 -0.91 9.38
C PHE A 40 4.09 -0.04 9.53
N LEU A 41 3.10 -0.18 8.66
CA LEU A 41 1.87 0.63 8.70
C LEU A 41 1.04 0.38 9.97
N SER A 42 1.01 -0.85 10.49
CA SER A 42 0.35 -1.17 11.76
C SER A 42 0.96 -0.44 12.96
N GLN A 43 2.26 -0.11 12.94
CA GLN A 43 2.89 0.68 14.01
C GLN A 43 2.36 2.12 14.07
N TRP A 44 1.96 2.67 12.93
CA TRP A 44 1.42 4.05 12.85
C TRP A 44 -0.09 4.12 13.09
N ASN A 45 -0.76 2.98 13.19
CA ASN A 45 -2.19 2.91 13.51
C ASN A 45 -2.48 1.78 14.52
N PRO A 46 -2.08 1.94 15.80
CA PRO A 46 -2.24 0.89 16.81
C PRO A 46 -3.72 0.57 17.11
N GLU A 47 -4.61 1.57 16.99
CA GLU A 47 -6.05 1.40 17.23
C GLU A 47 -6.80 0.77 16.05
N GLY A 48 -6.22 0.81 14.85
CA GLY A 48 -6.75 0.17 13.64
C GLY A 48 -6.23 -1.24 13.42
N GLY A 49 -5.99 -2.00 14.50
CA GLY A 49 -5.52 -3.38 14.45
C GLY A 49 -6.30 -4.19 13.40
N ASP A 50 -5.55 -4.83 12.49
CA ASP A 50 -6.01 -5.58 11.31
C ASP A 50 -6.37 -4.79 10.03
N PHE A 51 -6.33 -3.46 10.04
CA PHE A 51 -6.63 -2.70 8.82
C PHE A 51 -5.57 -2.87 7.72
N TYR A 52 -4.29 -2.97 8.11
CA TYR A 52 -3.16 -3.14 7.19
C TYR A 52 -2.61 -4.58 7.23
N HIS A 53 -3.45 -5.57 6.92
CA HIS A 53 -2.98 -6.95 6.77
C HIS A 53 -2.23 -7.17 5.43
N GLN A 54 -1.40 -8.22 5.35
CA GLN A 54 -0.57 -8.50 4.17
C GLN A 54 -1.38 -8.50 2.86
N GLY A 55 -2.56 -9.12 2.85
CA GLY A 55 -3.42 -9.21 1.66
C GLY A 55 -3.90 -7.86 1.11
N ILE A 56 -4.23 -6.89 1.97
CA ILE A 56 -4.64 -5.56 1.48
C ILE A 56 -3.44 -4.79 0.94
N VAL A 57 -2.29 -4.92 1.59
CA VAL A 57 -1.04 -4.29 1.15
C VAL A 57 -0.58 -4.86 -0.19
N GLU A 58 -0.61 -6.18 -0.37
CA GLU A 58 -0.27 -6.84 -1.64
C GLU A 58 -1.19 -6.36 -2.77
N ARG A 59 -2.50 -6.24 -2.51
CA ARG A 59 -3.45 -5.71 -3.49
C ARG A 59 -3.09 -4.28 -3.90
N MET A 60 -2.78 -3.40 -2.95
CA MET A 60 -2.38 -2.03 -3.24
C MET A 60 -1.06 -1.96 -4.01
N LEU A 61 -0.11 -2.85 -3.74
CA LEU A 61 1.16 -2.92 -4.46
C LEU A 61 0.97 -3.37 -5.91
N VAL A 62 0.07 -4.32 -6.16
CA VAL A 62 -0.34 -4.71 -7.53
C VAL A 62 -0.98 -3.52 -8.24
N ASP A 63 -1.88 -2.80 -7.59
CA ASP A 63 -2.51 -1.60 -8.17
C ASP A 63 -1.48 -0.49 -8.44
N LEU A 64 -0.47 -0.33 -7.59
CA LEU A 64 0.63 0.63 -7.78
C LEU A 64 1.59 0.20 -8.90
N GLN A 65 1.75 -1.10 -9.10
CA GLN A 65 2.53 -1.63 -10.22
C GLN A 65 1.83 -1.38 -11.55
N GLY A 66 0.50 -1.54 -11.59
CA GLY A 66 -0.32 -1.14 -12.73
C GLY A 66 -0.17 0.35 -13.08
N ASP A 67 0.02 1.20 -12.07
CA ASP A 67 0.29 2.63 -12.24
C ASP A 67 1.76 2.97 -12.58
N GLY A 68 2.67 1.97 -12.61
CA GLY A 68 4.10 2.19 -12.86
C GLY A 68 4.87 2.84 -11.71
N LEU A 69 4.32 2.84 -10.50
CA LEU A 69 4.91 3.49 -9.32
C LEU A 69 5.80 2.56 -8.49
N VAL A 70 5.57 1.25 -8.58
CA VAL A 70 6.39 0.23 -7.93
C VAL A 70 6.66 -0.92 -8.91
N THR A 71 7.71 -1.68 -8.64
CA THR A 71 8.05 -2.90 -9.38
C THR A 71 8.27 -4.06 -8.44
N ARG A 72 8.04 -5.29 -8.92
CA ARG A 72 8.21 -6.52 -8.15
C ARG A 72 9.43 -7.29 -8.64
N GLN A 73 10.28 -7.73 -7.71
CA GLN A 73 11.34 -8.69 -7.98
C GLN A 73 11.27 -9.80 -6.93
N GLY A 74 10.84 -11.00 -7.36
CA GLY A 74 10.55 -12.11 -6.44
C GLY A 74 9.44 -11.76 -5.45
N MET A 75 9.76 -11.84 -4.15
CA MET A 75 8.83 -11.50 -3.06
C MET A 75 8.93 -10.04 -2.61
N ARG A 76 9.85 -9.27 -3.19
CA ARG A 76 10.10 -7.87 -2.80
C ARG A 76 9.52 -6.90 -3.81
N TRP A 77 8.99 -5.83 -3.27
CA TRP A 77 8.51 -4.66 -3.99
C TRP A 77 9.55 -3.56 -3.87
N TYR A 78 9.69 -2.75 -4.92
CA TYR A 78 10.64 -1.64 -5.00
C TYR A 78 9.91 -0.41 -5.55
N PRO A 79 10.15 0.79 -5.02
CA PRO A 79 9.64 1.99 -5.67
C PRO A 79 10.32 2.15 -7.04
N VAL A 80 9.55 2.46 -8.07
CA VAL A 80 10.14 2.98 -9.31
C VAL A 80 10.66 4.38 -8.99
N ASN A 81 11.91 4.66 -9.36
CA ASN A 81 12.47 5.99 -9.20
C ASN A 81 11.63 6.97 -10.04
N ALA A 82 10.67 7.66 -9.43
CA ALA A 82 10.34 9.01 -9.85
C ALA A 82 11.63 9.79 -9.62
N GLY A 83 12.31 10.14 -10.71
CA GLY A 83 13.59 10.84 -10.74
C GLY A 83 13.59 12.12 -9.93
#